data_AF-A0A8T5KIR2-F1
#
_entry.id   AF-A0A8T5KIR2-F1
#
_cell.length_a   1.000
_cell.length_b   1.000
_cell.length_c   1.000
_cell.angle_alpha   90.00
_cell.angle_beta   90.00
_cell.angle_gamma   90.00
#
_symmetry.space_group_name_H-M   'P 1'
#
loop_
_entity.id
_entity.type
_entity.pdbx_description
1 polymer ?
#
loop_
_entity_poly.entity_id
_entity_poly.type
_entity_poly.pdbx_seq_one_letter_code
_entity_poly.pdbx_strand_id
1 'polypeptide(L)'
;MTGSIYLKDIIGENKVEKLAEGFQFTEGPVWVDGYLLFSDIPADTIYKYDGAAKVFLKPSGHSNGLSLDRQGRLLLCEHDRRLTRLEDDGSKTVLADQYEGKRLNSPNDLAVKSDGSIYFTDPPYGLPDRTEGKELDYCGVYKLTDNELTLLDDNIPLPNGLAFSPDEKTLYVADSGSARVYAYDVTGGLENKRVFAELGAVDGTGAADGMKVDVDGNVFCTGPGGIHVMNPEGIMIGIIVCPEIPANIAWGGDDYRTLFITARTGLYSMKVLTGGAKP
;
A
#
# COMPACT_ATOMS: atom_id res chain seq x y z
N MET A 1 -13.19 20.11 22.06
CA MET A 1 -14.46 19.63 21.47
C MET A 1 -14.22 19.49 19.98
N THR A 2 -13.70 18.35 19.55
CA THR A 2 -13.67 17.98 18.14
C THR A 2 -15.08 17.54 17.77
N GLY A 3 -15.69 18.18 16.77
CA GLY A 3 -16.98 17.72 16.26
C GLY A 3 -16.83 16.31 15.71
N SER A 4 -17.88 15.48 15.82
CA SER A 4 -17.89 14.17 15.20
C SER A 4 -17.67 14.30 13.69
N ILE A 5 -16.61 13.70 13.16
CA ILE A 5 -16.34 13.58 11.72
C ILE A 5 -17.09 12.35 11.19
N TYR A 6 -17.76 12.50 10.05
CA TYR A 6 -18.49 11.43 9.38
C TYR A 6 -17.90 11.16 8.00
N LEU A 7 -18.10 9.96 7.46
CA LEU A 7 -17.62 9.60 6.12
C LEU A 7 -18.03 10.63 5.04
N LYS A 8 -19.27 11.15 5.10
CA LYS A 8 -19.77 12.16 4.15
C LYS A 8 -18.94 13.46 4.14
N ASP A 9 -18.25 13.78 5.23
CA ASP A 9 -17.40 14.98 5.33
C ASP A 9 -16.06 14.76 4.60
N ILE A 10 -15.71 13.50 4.35
CA ILE A 10 -14.50 13.06 3.62
C ILE A 10 -14.81 12.81 2.15
N ILE A 11 -15.96 12.22 1.83
CA ILE A 11 -16.26 11.77 0.46
C ILE A 11 -17.40 12.50 -0.23
N GLY A 12 -18.19 13.31 0.47
CA GLY A 12 -19.42 13.89 -0.07
C GLY A 12 -20.46 12.84 -0.46
N GLU A 13 -21.14 13.05 -1.59
CA GLU A 13 -22.07 12.08 -2.21
C GLU A 13 -21.43 11.37 -3.43
N ASN A 14 -20.11 11.44 -3.56
CA ASN A 14 -19.37 10.89 -4.69
C ASN A 14 -19.43 9.36 -4.71
N LYS A 15 -19.31 8.77 -5.90
CA LYS A 15 -19.39 7.33 -6.13
C LYS A 15 -18.12 6.82 -6.77
N VAL A 16 -17.85 5.53 -6.59
CA VAL A 16 -16.77 4.82 -7.26
C VAL A 16 -17.14 4.58 -8.72
N GLU A 17 -16.26 4.98 -9.63
CA GLU A 17 -16.40 4.85 -11.07
C GLU A 17 -15.32 3.92 -11.64
N LYS A 18 -15.71 3.02 -12.55
CA LYS A 18 -14.77 2.13 -13.25
C LYS A 18 -14.03 2.91 -14.33
N LEU A 19 -12.70 2.81 -14.33
CA LEU A 19 -11.81 3.47 -15.29
C LEU A 19 -11.27 2.50 -16.35
N ALA A 20 -10.90 1.30 -15.94
CA ALA A 20 -10.40 0.25 -16.81
C ALA A 20 -10.68 -1.14 -16.23
N GLU A 21 -10.65 -2.16 -17.08
CA GLU A 21 -10.85 -3.56 -16.71
C GLU A 21 -10.09 -4.51 -17.64
N GLY A 22 -10.12 -5.80 -17.36
CA GLY A 22 -9.44 -6.84 -18.14
C GLY A 22 -8.09 -7.26 -17.57
N PHE A 23 -7.81 -6.90 -16.31
CA PHE A 23 -6.61 -7.29 -15.57
C PHE A 23 -6.84 -8.60 -14.82
N GLN A 24 -5.76 -9.25 -14.36
CA GLN A 24 -5.87 -10.48 -13.58
C GLN A 24 -5.99 -10.19 -12.08
N PHE A 25 -5.09 -9.37 -11.53
CA PHE A 25 -5.17 -8.88 -10.16
C PHE A 25 -4.39 -7.57 -10.00
N THR A 26 -5.12 -6.45 -9.95
CA THR A 26 -4.54 -5.11 -9.86
C THR A 26 -4.10 -4.76 -8.44
N GLU A 27 -2.93 -4.14 -8.30
CA GLU A 27 -2.29 -3.76 -7.03
C GLU A 27 -1.42 -2.51 -7.16
N GLY A 28 -0.90 -2.04 -6.03
CA GLY A 28 0.16 -1.03 -5.91
C GLY A 28 -0.02 0.22 -6.76
N PRO A 29 -1.16 0.93 -6.70
CA PRO A 29 -1.31 2.17 -7.43
C PRO A 29 -0.38 3.25 -6.87
N VAL A 30 0.25 4.04 -7.74
CA VAL A 30 1.03 5.23 -7.38
C VAL A 30 0.82 6.34 -8.43
N TRP A 31 0.62 7.57 -7.97
CA TRP A 31 0.49 8.73 -8.85
C TRP A 31 1.85 9.31 -9.20
N VAL A 32 2.10 9.53 -10.50
CA VAL A 32 3.35 10.08 -11.05
C VAL A 32 3.01 11.29 -11.90
N ASP A 33 2.55 12.36 -11.23
CA ASP A 33 2.29 13.70 -11.79
C ASP A 33 1.81 13.74 -13.25
N GLY A 34 0.53 13.38 -13.43
CA GLY A 34 -0.17 13.39 -14.71
C GLY A 34 -0.67 12.03 -15.15
N TYR A 35 -0.20 10.95 -14.52
CA TYR A 35 -0.71 9.60 -14.74
C TYR A 35 -0.58 8.72 -13.49
N LEU A 36 -1.35 7.64 -13.47
CA LEU A 36 -1.26 6.60 -12.45
C LEU A 36 -0.43 5.43 -12.99
N LEU A 37 0.44 4.86 -12.17
CA LEU A 37 1.00 3.52 -12.38
C LEU A 37 0.32 2.53 -11.42
N PHE A 38 0.12 1.29 -11.86
CA PHE A 38 -0.38 0.21 -11.01
C PHE A 38 0.09 -1.13 -11.55
N SER A 39 0.23 -2.12 -10.66
CA SER A 39 0.67 -3.46 -10.99
C SER A 39 -0.50 -4.37 -11.35
N ASP A 40 -0.27 -5.33 -12.25
CA ASP A 40 -1.09 -6.54 -12.41
C ASP A 40 -0.18 -7.73 -12.12
N ILE A 41 -0.23 -8.24 -10.88
CA ILE A 41 0.77 -9.16 -10.34
C ILE A 41 0.90 -10.43 -11.21
N PRO A 42 -0.20 -11.16 -11.51
CA PRO A 42 -0.10 -12.42 -12.25
C PRO A 42 0.24 -12.22 -13.72
N ALA A 43 -0.01 -11.02 -14.27
CA ALA A 43 0.36 -10.67 -15.63
C ALA A 43 1.83 -10.23 -15.78
N ASP A 44 2.56 -10.09 -14.66
CA ASP A 44 3.95 -9.62 -14.60
C ASP A 44 4.13 -8.28 -15.34
N THR A 45 3.23 -7.34 -15.06
CA THR A 45 3.12 -6.08 -15.82
C THR A 45 2.75 -4.91 -14.92
N ILE A 46 3.42 -3.77 -15.10
CA ILE A 46 2.94 -2.47 -14.62
C ILE A 46 2.24 -1.77 -15.77
N TYR A 47 1.06 -1.22 -15.49
CA TYR A 47 0.30 -0.40 -16.41
C TYR A 47 0.37 1.07 -16.03
N LYS A 48 0.38 1.93 -17.05
CA LYS A 48 0.16 3.38 -16.94
C LYS A 48 -1.26 3.70 -17.33
N TYR A 49 -1.94 4.54 -16.55
CA TYR A 49 -3.26 5.08 -16.85
C TYR A 49 -3.21 6.62 -16.95
N ASP A 50 -3.50 7.13 -18.14
CA ASP A 50 -3.61 8.55 -18.48
C ASP A 50 -4.94 8.89 -19.19
N GLY A 51 -6.00 8.16 -18.84
CA GLY A 51 -7.28 8.12 -19.56
C GLY A 51 -7.50 6.82 -20.35
N ALA A 52 -6.43 6.04 -20.52
CA ALA A 52 -6.50 4.65 -20.95
C ALA A 52 -5.33 3.86 -20.33
N ALA A 53 -5.54 2.59 -20.01
CA ALA A 53 -4.48 1.71 -19.50
C ALA A 53 -3.57 1.23 -20.64
N LYS A 54 -2.25 1.38 -20.47
CA LYS A 54 -1.21 0.95 -21.42
C LYS A 54 -0.08 0.28 -20.65
N VAL A 55 0.59 -0.69 -21.26
CA VAL A 55 1.77 -1.33 -20.65
C VAL A 55 2.86 -0.28 -20.43
N PHE A 56 3.36 -0.20 -19.20
CA PHE A 56 4.48 0.66 -18.81
C PHE A 56 5.78 -0.15 -18.67
N LEU A 57 5.73 -1.27 -17.95
CA LEU A 57 6.88 -2.15 -17.74
C LEU A 57 6.47 -3.62 -17.80
N LYS A 58 7.20 -4.42 -18.60
CA LYS A 58 7.06 -5.87 -18.71
C LYS A 58 8.37 -6.51 -19.18
N PRO A 59 8.91 -7.54 -18.51
CA PRO A 59 8.45 -8.12 -17.24
C PRO A 59 8.62 -7.13 -16.07
N SER A 60 7.72 -7.17 -15.09
CA SER A 60 7.79 -6.30 -13.90
C SER A 60 8.43 -6.98 -12.69
N GLY A 61 8.73 -8.28 -12.77
CA GLY A 61 9.19 -9.09 -11.63
C GLY A 61 8.06 -9.46 -10.69
N HIS A 62 6.85 -9.63 -11.23
CA HIS A 62 5.60 -9.78 -10.47
C HIS A 62 5.47 -8.65 -9.44
N SER A 63 5.68 -7.41 -9.90
CA SER A 63 5.59 -6.22 -9.06
C SER A 63 4.24 -6.16 -8.35
N ASN A 64 4.26 -5.74 -7.10
CA ASN A 64 3.09 -5.51 -6.27
C ASN A 64 3.03 -4.02 -5.91
N GLY A 65 3.32 -3.64 -4.66
CA GLY A 65 3.37 -2.26 -4.20
C GLY A 65 4.36 -1.41 -4.97
N LEU A 66 3.92 -0.20 -5.33
CA LEU A 66 4.70 0.81 -6.02
C LEU A 66 4.77 2.08 -5.17
N SER A 67 5.89 2.77 -5.22
CA SER A 67 6.06 4.09 -4.61
C SER A 67 7.10 4.91 -5.37
N LEU A 68 7.29 6.16 -4.98
CA LEU A 68 8.35 7.01 -5.52
C LEU A 68 9.37 7.33 -4.44
N ASP A 69 10.65 7.26 -4.77
CA ASP A 69 11.68 7.81 -3.89
C ASP A 69 11.65 9.35 -3.89
N ARG A 70 12.47 9.97 -3.03
CA ARG A 70 12.53 11.44 -2.92
C ARG A 70 13.07 12.15 -4.18
N GLN A 71 13.55 11.39 -5.17
CA GLN A 71 13.99 11.90 -6.48
C GLN A 71 12.92 11.65 -7.57
N GLY A 72 11.77 11.07 -7.22
CA GLY A 72 10.70 10.76 -8.17
C GLY A 72 10.93 9.48 -8.98
N ARG A 73 11.91 8.64 -8.60
CA ARG A 73 12.16 7.36 -9.27
C ARG A 73 11.23 6.29 -8.71
N LEU A 74 10.79 5.38 -9.57
CA LEU A 74 9.85 4.33 -9.21
C LEU A 74 10.54 3.26 -8.36
N LEU A 75 9.95 2.97 -7.21
CA LEU A 75 10.29 1.85 -6.33
C LEU A 75 9.26 0.73 -6.51
N LEU A 76 9.73 -0.52 -6.53
CA LEU A 76 8.92 -1.69 -6.78
C LEU A 76 9.18 -2.75 -5.70
N CYS A 77 8.12 -3.14 -5.00
CA CYS A 77 8.08 -4.43 -4.32
C CYS A 77 7.84 -5.51 -5.37
N GLU A 78 8.78 -6.45 -5.52
CA GLU A 78 8.70 -7.54 -6.50
C GLU A 78 8.51 -8.89 -5.81
N HIS A 79 7.47 -9.65 -6.20
CA HIS A 79 7.27 -11.02 -5.72
C HIS A 79 8.36 -11.99 -6.21
N ASP A 80 9.24 -11.55 -7.14
CA ASP A 80 10.56 -12.16 -7.40
C ASP A 80 11.55 -12.06 -6.22
N ARG A 81 11.05 -11.61 -5.05
CA ARG A 81 11.69 -11.59 -3.73
C ARG A 81 12.76 -10.51 -3.59
N ARG A 82 12.42 -9.30 -4.03
CA ARG A 82 13.31 -8.14 -3.94
C ARG A 82 12.54 -6.82 -3.94
N LEU A 83 13.14 -5.81 -3.32
CA LEU A 83 12.82 -4.40 -3.49
C LEU A 83 13.77 -3.82 -4.54
N THR A 84 13.23 -3.16 -5.57
CA THR A 84 14.05 -2.54 -6.63
C THR A 84 13.68 -1.08 -6.86
N ARG A 85 14.58 -0.38 -7.54
CA ARG A 85 14.35 0.95 -8.10
C ARG A 85 14.53 0.90 -9.61
N LEU A 86 13.58 1.44 -10.36
CA LEU A 86 13.71 1.65 -11.79
C LEU A 86 14.54 2.91 -12.04
N GLU A 87 15.64 2.78 -12.78
CA GLU A 87 16.49 3.89 -13.18
C GLU A 87 16.02 4.52 -14.50
N ASP A 88 16.50 5.73 -14.80
CA ASP A 88 16.11 6.50 -15.99
C ASP A 88 16.45 5.80 -17.31
N ASP A 89 17.47 4.94 -17.32
CA ASP A 89 17.86 4.14 -18.47
C ASP A 89 17.00 2.87 -18.67
N GLY A 90 16.02 2.66 -17.79
CA GLY A 90 15.12 1.51 -17.77
C GLY A 90 15.68 0.28 -17.07
N SER A 91 16.91 0.33 -16.55
CA SER A 91 17.47 -0.75 -15.72
C SER A 91 16.85 -0.75 -14.32
N LYS A 92 16.99 -1.87 -13.61
CA LYS A 92 16.55 -2.01 -12.22
C LYS A 92 17.75 -2.19 -11.29
N THR A 93 17.87 -1.31 -10.31
CA THR A 93 18.81 -1.47 -9.20
C THR A 93 18.13 -2.27 -8.09
N VAL A 94 18.76 -3.36 -7.64
CA VAL A 94 18.32 -4.11 -6.46
C VAL A 94 18.70 -3.32 -5.21
N LEU A 95 17.71 -2.98 -4.40
CA LEU A 95 17.90 -2.26 -3.14
C LEU A 95 17.96 -3.21 -1.95
N ALA A 96 17.16 -4.27 -1.97
CA ALA A 96 17.18 -5.34 -0.98
C ALA A 96 16.63 -6.64 -1.59
N ASP A 97 17.32 -7.76 -1.41
CA ASP A 97 16.84 -9.10 -1.79
C ASP A 97 17.09 -10.15 -0.70
N GLN A 98 17.86 -9.81 0.33
CA GLN A 98 18.25 -10.68 1.43
C GLN A 98 18.34 -9.91 2.75
N TYR A 99 18.09 -10.62 3.84
CA TYR A 99 18.32 -10.20 5.21
C TYR A 99 19.10 -11.30 5.95
N GLU A 100 20.22 -10.95 6.58
CA GLU A 100 21.08 -11.90 7.31
C GLU A 100 21.47 -13.17 6.50
N GLY A 101 21.72 -12.99 5.20
CA GLY A 101 22.11 -14.07 4.28
C GLY A 101 20.98 -15.00 3.83
N LYS A 102 19.73 -14.68 4.18
CA LYS A 102 18.52 -15.37 3.72
C LYS A 102 17.75 -14.47 2.78
N ARG A 103 17.18 -15.02 1.72
CA ARG A 103 16.31 -14.27 0.81
C ARG A 103 15.04 -13.80 1.52
N LEU A 104 14.61 -12.58 1.19
CA LEU A 104 13.28 -12.06 1.58
C LEU A 104 12.17 -13.02 1.12
N ASN A 105 11.01 -12.98 1.76
CA ASN A 105 9.86 -13.81 1.39
C ASN A 105 9.31 -13.40 0.02
N SER A 106 8.73 -12.21 -0.06
CA SER A 106 8.19 -11.56 -1.26
C SER A 106 7.68 -10.17 -0.86
N PRO A 107 8.52 -9.11 -0.96
CA PRO A 107 8.12 -7.75 -0.62
C PRO A 107 6.78 -7.38 -1.24
N ASN A 108 5.89 -6.77 -0.46
CA ASN A 108 4.47 -6.66 -0.81
C ASN A 108 4.02 -5.22 -1.00
N ASP A 109 4.13 -4.36 0.01
CA ASP A 109 3.86 -2.91 -0.10
C ASP A 109 4.99 -2.09 0.56
N LEU A 110 5.06 -0.80 0.26
CA LEU A 110 6.11 0.11 0.74
C LEU A 110 5.65 1.55 0.96
N ALA A 111 6.28 2.22 1.91
CA ALA A 111 6.13 3.65 2.17
C ALA A 111 7.51 4.32 2.28
N VAL A 112 7.66 5.48 1.65
CA VAL A 112 8.89 6.27 1.70
C VAL A 112 8.71 7.42 2.68
N LYS A 113 9.61 7.49 3.66
CA LYS A 113 9.64 8.56 4.66
C LYS A 113 10.32 9.81 4.10
N SER A 114 10.03 10.99 4.65
CA SER A 114 10.55 12.29 4.21
C SER A 114 12.09 12.38 4.23
N ASP A 115 12.75 11.62 5.11
CA ASP A 115 14.22 11.49 5.18
C ASP A 115 14.82 10.55 4.13
N GLY A 116 13.99 9.92 3.30
CA GLY A 116 14.39 9.01 2.24
C GLY A 116 14.46 7.54 2.65
N SER A 117 14.22 7.21 3.92
CA SER A 117 14.13 5.80 4.36
C SER A 117 12.93 5.12 3.70
N ILE A 118 13.13 3.87 3.27
CA ILE A 118 12.07 3.04 2.67
C ILE A 118 11.63 2.01 3.69
N TYR A 119 10.34 2.01 4.02
CA TYR A 119 9.72 1.00 4.86
C TYR A 119 8.92 0.07 3.97
N PHE A 120 8.98 -1.25 4.21
CA PHE A 120 8.22 -2.21 3.41
C PHE A 120 7.85 -3.46 4.21
N THR A 121 6.87 -4.19 3.72
CA THR A 121 6.40 -5.46 4.31
C THR A 121 6.83 -6.65 3.47
N ASP A 122 7.14 -7.77 4.14
CA ASP A 122 7.65 -8.99 3.51
C ASP A 122 6.84 -10.25 3.90
N PRO A 123 5.53 -10.29 3.59
CA PRO A 123 4.73 -11.51 3.68
C PRO A 123 5.09 -12.50 2.55
N PRO A 124 4.70 -13.78 2.63
CA PRO A 124 5.05 -14.82 1.66
C PRO A 124 4.06 -14.96 0.48
N TYR A 125 3.30 -13.92 0.13
CA TYR A 125 2.26 -14.03 -0.92
C TYR A 125 2.79 -14.37 -2.31
N GLY A 126 4.03 -13.98 -2.62
CA GLY A 126 4.71 -14.31 -3.88
C GLY A 126 5.28 -15.72 -3.94
N LEU A 127 5.27 -16.47 -2.83
CA LEU A 127 5.77 -17.84 -2.78
C LEU A 127 4.67 -18.87 -3.07
N PRO A 128 5.00 -20.00 -3.75
CA PRO A 128 4.05 -21.10 -3.91
C PRO A 128 3.58 -21.61 -2.55
N ASP A 129 2.25 -21.73 -2.41
CA ASP A 129 1.56 -22.11 -1.17
C ASP A 129 2.03 -21.34 0.07
N ARG A 130 2.60 -20.14 -0.11
CA ARG A 130 3.16 -19.27 0.94
C ARG A 130 4.25 -19.92 1.80
N THR A 131 4.83 -21.02 1.33
CA THR A 131 5.74 -21.87 2.13
C THR A 131 6.93 -22.38 1.32
N GLU A 132 6.74 -22.73 0.05
CA GLU A 132 7.82 -23.27 -0.77
C GLU A 132 8.91 -22.21 -1.01
N GLY A 133 10.17 -22.58 -0.74
CA GLY A 133 11.33 -21.70 -0.94
C GLY A 133 11.47 -20.57 0.08
N LYS A 134 10.61 -20.52 1.11
CA LYS A 134 10.72 -19.57 2.23
C LYS A 134 11.99 -19.84 3.04
N GLU A 135 12.79 -18.81 3.30
CA GLU A 135 14.07 -18.92 4.05
C GLU A 135 14.01 -18.25 5.43
N LEU A 136 13.19 -17.20 5.55
CA LEU A 136 12.84 -16.55 6.81
C LEU A 136 11.67 -17.30 7.47
N ASP A 137 11.76 -17.57 8.76
CA ASP A 137 10.73 -18.27 9.54
C ASP A 137 9.57 -17.35 9.96
N TYR A 138 9.69 -16.05 9.73
CA TYR A 138 8.70 -15.02 10.04
C TYR A 138 8.25 -14.22 8.81
N CYS A 139 7.37 -13.25 9.01
CA CYS A 139 7.01 -12.21 8.04
C CYS A 139 7.46 -10.87 8.62
N GLY A 140 8.24 -10.09 7.88
CA GLY A 140 8.89 -8.90 8.42
C GLY A 140 8.25 -7.58 8.00
N VAL A 141 8.36 -6.57 8.85
CA VAL A 141 8.34 -5.15 8.49
C VAL A 141 9.78 -4.66 8.54
N TYR A 142 10.26 -4.10 7.44
CA TYR A 142 11.66 -3.70 7.27
C TYR A 142 11.78 -2.21 7.02
N LYS A 143 12.96 -1.67 7.35
CA LYS A 143 13.42 -0.33 6.96
C LYS A 143 14.74 -0.45 6.21
N LEU A 144 14.85 0.25 5.09
CA LEU A 144 16.08 0.42 4.32
C LEU A 144 16.53 1.88 4.42
N THR A 145 17.75 2.11 4.87
CA THR A 145 18.38 3.44 4.96
C THR A 145 19.86 3.31 4.60
N ASP A 146 20.37 4.12 3.68
CA ASP A 146 21.79 4.08 3.27
C ASP A 146 22.31 2.68 2.87
N ASN A 147 21.45 1.86 2.26
CA ASN A 147 21.68 0.45 1.91
C ASN A 147 21.78 -0.52 3.10
N GLU A 148 21.49 -0.07 4.32
CA GLU A 148 21.34 -0.91 5.50
C GLU A 148 19.88 -1.33 5.65
N LEU A 149 19.63 -2.63 5.63
CA LEU A 149 18.32 -3.23 5.84
C LEU A 149 18.18 -3.65 7.31
N THR A 150 17.18 -3.10 8.00
CA THR A 150 16.88 -3.36 9.41
C THR A 150 15.50 -4.00 9.54
N LEU A 151 15.41 -5.12 10.25
CA LEU A 151 14.13 -5.69 10.70
C LEU A 151 13.54 -4.83 11.81
N LEU A 152 12.29 -4.40 11.67
CA LEU A 152 11.58 -3.56 12.64
C LEU A 152 10.54 -4.33 13.46
N ASP A 153 9.83 -5.27 12.84
CA ASP A 153 8.87 -6.14 13.51
C ASP A 153 8.71 -7.45 12.72
N ASP A 154 8.69 -8.58 13.42
CA ASP A 154 8.43 -9.92 12.89
C ASP A 154 7.18 -10.59 13.50
N ASN A 155 6.46 -9.85 14.35
CA ASN A 155 5.29 -10.33 15.10
C ASN A 155 3.96 -9.87 14.48
N ILE A 156 3.90 -9.73 13.16
CA ILE A 156 2.66 -9.57 12.41
C ILE A 156 2.48 -10.83 11.55
N PRO A 157 1.34 -11.55 11.64
CA PRO A 157 1.10 -12.77 10.87
C PRO A 157 1.27 -12.61 9.36
N LEU A 158 0.58 -11.63 8.76
CA LEU A 158 0.67 -11.32 7.33
C LEU A 158 0.69 -9.79 7.14
N PRO A 159 1.85 -9.14 7.42
CA PRO A 159 1.99 -7.70 7.24
C PRO A 159 1.78 -7.36 5.76
N ASN A 160 1.01 -6.32 5.49
CA ASN A 160 0.58 -5.97 4.14
C ASN A 160 0.78 -4.47 3.87
N GLY A 161 -0.27 -3.69 3.61
CA GLY A 161 -0.15 -2.25 3.40
C GLY A 161 0.41 -1.50 4.61
N LEU A 162 1.12 -0.40 4.36
CA LEU A 162 1.66 0.47 5.39
C LEU A 162 1.64 1.93 4.94
N ALA A 163 1.46 2.83 5.90
CA ALA A 163 1.46 4.27 5.66
C ALA A 163 1.86 5.05 6.91
N PHE A 164 2.49 6.20 6.72
CA PHE A 164 2.80 7.12 7.81
C PHE A 164 1.63 8.06 8.09
N SER A 165 1.52 8.51 9.35
CA SER A 165 0.76 9.72 9.69
C SER A 165 1.33 10.94 8.95
N PRO A 166 0.56 12.04 8.79
CA PRO A 166 1.05 13.22 8.07
C PRO A 166 2.31 13.86 8.67
N ASP A 167 2.52 13.71 9.99
CA ASP A 167 3.71 14.18 10.70
C ASP A 167 4.82 13.12 10.81
N GLU A 168 4.62 11.94 10.21
CA GLU A 168 5.50 10.76 10.20
C GLU A 168 5.90 10.22 11.58
N LYS A 169 5.19 10.61 12.65
CA LYS A 169 5.44 10.10 14.00
C LYS A 169 4.75 8.79 14.29
N THR A 170 3.80 8.39 13.45
CA THR A 170 3.12 7.11 13.53
C THR A 170 3.26 6.35 12.21
N LEU A 171 3.61 5.06 12.29
CA LEU A 171 3.50 4.13 11.17
C LEU A 171 2.30 3.22 11.41
N TYR A 172 1.44 3.09 10.41
CA TYR A 172 0.35 2.12 10.37
C TYR A 172 0.77 0.93 9.51
N VAL A 173 0.42 -0.28 9.94
CA VAL A 173 0.68 -1.53 9.20
C VAL A 173 -0.56 -2.42 9.25
N ALA A 174 -1.06 -2.82 8.09
CA ALA A 174 -2.17 -3.76 7.97
C ALA A 174 -1.69 -5.19 8.22
N ASP A 175 -2.54 -5.98 8.86
CA ASP A 175 -2.40 -7.42 8.98
C ASP A 175 -3.57 -8.11 8.31
N SER A 176 -3.32 -8.63 7.11
CA SER A 176 -4.30 -9.42 6.36
C SER A 176 -4.70 -10.71 7.08
N GLY A 177 -3.85 -11.23 7.98
CA GLY A 177 -4.08 -12.48 8.69
C GLY A 177 -5.11 -12.37 9.82
N SER A 178 -5.17 -11.22 10.49
CA SER A 178 -6.13 -10.96 11.58
C SER A 178 -7.16 -9.87 11.27
N ALA A 179 -7.13 -9.28 10.07
CA ALA A 179 -7.97 -8.16 9.67
C ALA A 179 -7.86 -6.98 10.66
N ARG A 180 -6.62 -6.59 10.98
CA ARG A 180 -6.30 -5.49 11.89
C ARG A 180 -5.38 -4.49 11.24
N VAL A 181 -5.39 -3.27 11.78
CA VAL A 181 -4.34 -2.27 11.55
C VAL A 181 -3.60 -2.08 12.86
N TYR A 182 -2.28 -2.19 12.82
CA TYR A 182 -1.40 -1.85 13.93
C TYR A 182 -0.85 -0.43 13.76
N ALA A 183 -0.61 0.27 14.86
CA ALA A 183 0.12 1.54 14.89
C ALA A 183 1.37 1.42 15.75
N TYR A 184 2.40 2.18 15.38
CA TYR A 184 3.69 2.27 16.04
C TYR A 184 4.10 3.72 16.18
N ASP A 185 4.82 4.06 17.24
CA ASP A 185 5.52 5.33 17.35
C ASP A 185 6.87 5.22 16.62
N VAL A 186 7.23 6.25 15.86
CA VAL A 186 8.45 6.28 15.04
C VAL A 186 9.51 7.15 15.71
N THR A 187 10.49 6.51 16.36
CA THR A 187 11.53 7.17 17.20
C THR A 187 12.97 6.94 16.70
N GLY A 188 13.12 6.29 15.55
CA GLY A 188 14.40 5.77 15.03
C GLY A 188 14.29 4.29 14.66
N GLY A 189 13.47 3.56 15.43
CA GLY A 189 12.85 2.28 15.08
C GLY A 189 11.32 2.38 15.19
N LEU A 190 10.67 1.26 15.49
CA LEU A 190 9.24 1.21 15.80
C LEU A 190 9.03 0.85 17.27
N GLU A 191 8.25 1.66 17.99
CA GLU A 191 7.93 1.47 19.41
C GLU A 191 6.42 1.46 19.64
N ASN A 192 5.98 1.06 20.85
CA ASN A 192 4.59 1.16 21.31
C ASN A 192 3.55 0.56 20.34
N LYS A 193 3.84 -0.64 19.81
CA LYS A 193 2.93 -1.42 18.98
C LYS A 193 1.56 -1.55 19.67
N ARG A 194 0.50 -1.15 18.96
CA ARG A 194 -0.87 -1.21 19.44
C ARG A 194 -1.82 -1.54 18.29
N VAL A 195 -2.93 -2.20 18.61
CA VAL A 195 -4.04 -2.32 17.65
C VAL A 195 -4.66 -0.93 17.50
N PHE A 196 -4.59 -0.39 16.29
CA PHE A 196 -5.21 0.87 15.93
C PHE A 196 -6.69 0.67 15.56
N ALA A 197 -6.99 -0.34 14.76
CA ALA A 197 -8.34 -0.67 14.35
C ALA A 197 -8.51 -2.18 14.11
N GLU A 198 -9.72 -2.69 14.39
CA GLU A 198 -10.15 -4.04 14.03
C GLU A 198 -11.16 -3.95 12.88
N LEU A 199 -10.83 -4.53 11.73
CA LEU A 199 -11.65 -4.47 10.51
C LEU A 199 -12.54 -5.71 10.36
N GLY A 200 -12.22 -6.80 11.06
CA GLY A 200 -12.89 -8.10 10.95
C GLY A 200 -14.31 -8.19 11.51
N ALA A 201 -14.80 -7.16 12.20
CA ALA A 201 -16.17 -7.14 12.74
C ALA A 201 -17.24 -6.83 11.68
N VAL A 202 -16.83 -6.52 10.45
CA VAL A 202 -17.71 -6.19 9.33
C VAL A 202 -17.91 -7.43 8.47
N ASP A 203 -19.17 -7.81 8.24
CA ASP A 203 -19.52 -8.87 7.31
C ASP A 203 -19.11 -8.50 5.88
N GLY A 204 -18.37 -9.36 5.21
CA GLY A 204 -17.95 -9.14 3.83
C GLY A 204 -16.74 -9.98 3.44
N THR A 205 -16.33 -9.81 2.18
CA THR A 205 -15.06 -10.36 1.67
C THR A 205 -14.06 -9.24 1.50
N GLY A 206 -12.77 -9.57 1.57
CA GLY A 206 -11.67 -8.60 1.57
C GLY A 206 -10.72 -8.85 2.73
N ALA A 207 -9.58 -8.18 2.71
CA ALA A 207 -8.55 -8.25 3.74
C ALA A 207 -8.06 -6.85 4.08
N ALA A 208 -7.46 -6.69 5.26
CA ALA A 208 -6.62 -5.53 5.55
C ALA A 208 -5.38 -5.61 4.65
N ASP A 209 -5.43 -4.94 3.51
CA ASP A 209 -4.46 -5.05 2.41
C ASP A 209 -3.75 -3.69 2.26
N GLY A 210 -3.86 -3.01 1.12
CA GLY A 210 -3.34 -1.67 0.91
C GLY A 210 -4.01 -0.57 1.75
N MET A 211 -3.21 0.43 2.14
CA MET A 211 -3.67 1.59 2.90
C MET A 211 -2.99 2.89 2.50
N LYS A 212 -3.62 4.03 2.82
CA LYS A 212 -3.06 5.38 2.73
C LYS A 212 -3.66 6.28 3.81
N VAL A 213 -3.01 7.41 4.12
CA VAL A 213 -3.45 8.40 5.12
C VAL A 213 -3.65 9.76 4.45
N ASP A 214 -4.78 10.40 4.71
CA ASP A 214 -5.08 11.73 4.16
C ASP A 214 -4.37 12.85 4.94
N VAL A 215 -4.43 14.08 4.43
CA VAL A 215 -3.78 15.25 5.05
C VAL A 215 -4.31 15.59 6.45
N ASP A 216 -5.51 15.13 6.81
CA ASP A 216 -6.14 15.35 8.11
C ASP A 216 -5.84 14.20 9.10
N GLY A 217 -5.12 13.16 8.65
CA GLY A 217 -4.73 12.00 9.44
C GLY A 217 -5.75 10.87 9.45
N ASN A 218 -6.78 10.91 8.61
CA ASN A 218 -7.70 9.79 8.46
C ASN A 218 -7.00 8.65 7.71
N VAL A 219 -7.13 7.44 8.24
CA VAL A 219 -6.54 6.23 7.69
C VAL A 219 -7.56 5.54 6.80
N PHE A 220 -7.20 5.32 5.55
CA PHE A 220 -7.98 4.55 4.59
C PHE A 220 -7.28 3.21 4.41
N CYS A 221 -7.96 2.12 4.73
CA CYS A 221 -7.44 0.77 4.59
C CYS A 221 -8.48 -0.08 3.87
N THR A 222 -8.07 -0.89 2.89
CA THR A 222 -8.97 -1.91 2.36
C THR A 222 -9.31 -2.93 3.45
N GLY A 223 -10.46 -3.58 3.33
CA GLY A 223 -10.97 -4.48 4.36
C GLY A 223 -12.21 -5.25 3.91
N PRO A 224 -12.78 -6.09 4.79
CA PRO A 224 -14.04 -6.77 4.52
C PRO A 224 -15.13 -5.77 4.11
N GLY A 225 -15.72 -5.95 2.93
CA GLY A 225 -16.83 -5.12 2.44
C GLY A 225 -16.46 -3.81 1.74
N GLY A 226 -15.19 -3.39 1.71
CA GLY A 226 -14.76 -2.19 1.00
C GLY A 226 -13.51 -1.52 1.59
N ILE A 227 -13.40 -0.20 1.40
CA ILE A 227 -12.33 0.62 1.99
C ILE A 227 -12.85 1.20 3.29
N HIS A 228 -12.26 0.79 4.40
CA HIS A 228 -12.55 1.26 5.74
C HIS A 228 -11.85 2.60 5.95
N VAL A 229 -12.60 3.60 6.41
CA VAL A 229 -12.07 4.92 6.75
C VAL A 229 -12.15 5.09 8.24
N MET A 230 -11.00 5.31 8.88
CA MET A 230 -10.86 5.52 10.31
C MET A 230 -10.30 6.92 10.57
N ASN A 231 -10.77 7.56 11.63
CA ASN A 231 -10.20 8.84 12.05
C ASN A 231 -8.82 8.64 12.73
N PRO A 232 -8.07 9.72 13.07
CA PRO A 232 -6.76 9.60 13.71
C PRO A 232 -6.73 8.84 15.04
N GLU A 233 -7.87 8.70 15.72
CA GLU A 233 -8.01 7.91 16.95
C GLU A 233 -8.33 6.42 16.71
N GLY A 234 -8.44 5.97 15.45
CA GLY A 234 -8.74 4.58 15.08
C GLY A 234 -10.24 4.26 15.07
N ILE A 235 -11.10 5.26 15.21
CA ILE A 235 -12.55 5.09 15.19
C ILE A 235 -13.01 4.96 13.74
N MET A 236 -13.70 3.86 13.43
CA MET A 236 -14.34 3.65 12.12
C MET A 236 -15.42 4.72 11.88
N ILE A 237 -15.25 5.52 10.84
CA ILE A 237 -16.21 6.57 10.45
C ILE A 237 -17.04 6.19 9.22
N GLY A 238 -16.64 5.16 8.49
CA GLY A 238 -17.47 4.49 7.49
C GLY A 238 -16.69 3.61 6.52
N ILE A 239 -17.41 3.02 5.56
CA ILE A 239 -16.85 2.12 4.53
C ILE A 239 -17.25 2.63 3.15
N ILE A 240 -16.26 2.78 2.27
CA ILE A 240 -16.48 3.04 0.84
C ILE A 240 -16.67 1.70 0.14
N VAL A 241 -17.90 1.41 -0.26
CA VAL A 241 -18.24 0.17 -0.97
C VAL A 241 -17.74 0.24 -2.41
N CYS A 242 -17.02 -0.79 -2.84
CA CYS A 242 -16.44 -0.89 -4.17
C CYS A 242 -17.17 -1.96 -5.00
N PRO A 243 -17.22 -1.83 -6.34
CA PRO A 243 -17.85 -2.84 -7.20
C PRO A 243 -17.15 -4.21 -7.17
N GLU A 244 -15.83 -4.21 -6.97
CA GLU A 244 -15.00 -5.40 -6.76
C GLU A 244 -14.23 -5.25 -5.44
N ILE A 245 -13.69 -6.36 -4.91
CA ILE A 245 -12.92 -6.36 -3.66
C ILE A 245 -11.66 -5.50 -3.85
N PRO A 246 -11.51 -4.36 -3.15
CA PRO A 246 -10.35 -3.50 -3.31
C PRO A 246 -9.11 -4.14 -2.69
N ALA A 247 -7.98 -4.02 -3.39
CA ALA A 247 -6.67 -4.49 -2.93
C ALA A 247 -5.86 -3.30 -2.38
N ASN A 248 -5.80 -2.18 -3.11
CA ASN A 248 -5.00 -1.02 -2.70
C ASN A 248 -5.56 0.30 -3.25
N ILE A 249 -5.03 1.42 -2.77
CA ILE A 249 -5.49 2.78 -3.08
C ILE A 249 -4.33 3.77 -3.17
N ALA A 250 -4.53 4.84 -3.94
CA ALA A 250 -3.63 5.98 -4.00
C ALA A 250 -4.39 7.28 -4.32
N TRP A 251 -3.92 8.40 -3.78
CA TRP A 251 -4.39 9.72 -4.23
C TRP A 251 -3.64 10.17 -5.48
N GLY A 252 -4.33 10.91 -6.33
CA GLY A 252 -3.76 11.58 -7.49
C GLY A 252 -4.69 12.62 -8.11
N GLY A 253 -4.41 12.97 -9.36
CA GLY A 253 -4.95 14.16 -10.01
C GLY A 253 -4.26 15.44 -9.51
N ASP A 254 -4.43 16.54 -10.24
CA ASP A 254 -3.70 17.80 -10.00
C ASP A 254 -3.91 18.39 -8.58
N ASP A 255 -5.06 18.09 -7.97
CA ASP A 255 -5.45 18.50 -6.64
C ASP A 255 -5.26 17.42 -5.56
N TYR A 256 -4.77 16.23 -5.92
CA TYR A 256 -4.64 15.05 -5.05
C TYR A 256 -5.95 14.66 -4.35
N ARG A 257 -7.09 14.97 -4.97
CA ARG A 257 -8.45 14.65 -4.48
C ARG A 257 -9.17 13.63 -5.34
N THR A 258 -8.41 12.88 -6.13
CA THR A 258 -8.89 11.68 -6.82
C THR A 258 -8.31 10.47 -6.10
N LEU A 259 -9.18 9.66 -5.49
CA LEU A 259 -8.79 8.37 -4.92
C LEU A 259 -8.86 7.32 -6.03
N PHE A 260 -7.72 6.83 -6.47
CA PHE A 260 -7.61 5.68 -7.36
C PHE A 260 -7.64 4.40 -6.54
N ILE A 261 -8.31 3.37 -7.07
CA ILE A 261 -8.58 2.12 -6.37
C ILE A 261 -8.27 0.97 -7.32
N THR A 262 -7.35 0.10 -6.93
CA THR A 262 -7.12 -1.18 -7.60
C THR A 262 -8.01 -2.22 -6.94
N ALA A 263 -8.84 -2.92 -7.72
CA ALA A 263 -9.79 -3.88 -7.19
C ALA A 263 -9.95 -5.05 -8.15
N ARG A 264 -9.36 -6.20 -7.77
CA ARG A 264 -9.38 -7.45 -8.54
C ARG A 264 -9.04 -7.22 -10.03
N THR A 265 -10.02 -7.23 -10.91
CA THR A 265 -9.82 -7.20 -12.37
C THR A 265 -9.92 -5.80 -12.98
N GLY A 266 -10.11 -4.77 -12.14
CA GLY A 266 -10.38 -3.41 -12.58
C GLY A 266 -9.61 -2.32 -11.84
N LEU A 267 -9.50 -1.17 -12.52
CA LEU A 267 -9.07 0.10 -11.95
C LEU A 267 -10.29 1.00 -11.82
N TYR A 268 -10.42 1.66 -10.68
CA TYR A 268 -11.53 2.55 -10.35
C TYR A 268 -11.01 3.88 -9.81
N SER A 269 -11.89 4.87 -9.75
CA SER A 269 -11.61 6.10 -9.03
C SER A 269 -12.84 6.70 -8.38
N MET A 270 -12.61 7.64 -7.47
CA MET A 270 -13.64 8.42 -6.82
C MET A 270 -13.08 9.79 -6.41
N LYS A 271 -13.91 10.85 -6.50
CA LYS A 271 -13.56 12.15 -5.93
C LYS A 271 -13.76 12.15 -4.42
N VAL A 272 -12.84 12.79 -3.72
CA VAL A 272 -12.86 12.95 -2.25
C VAL A 272 -12.71 14.43 -1.89
N LEU A 273 -13.19 14.81 -0.71
CA LEU A 273 -13.14 16.17 -0.18
C LEU A 273 -11.83 16.41 0.57
N THR A 274 -11.30 15.39 1.26
CA THR A 274 -9.96 15.38 1.84
C THR A 274 -9.00 14.62 0.90
N GLY A 275 -7.87 15.26 0.58
CA GLY A 275 -6.88 14.71 -0.35
C GLY A 275 -5.71 14.05 0.35
N GLY A 276 -4.88 13.36 -0.43
CA GLY A 276 -3.60 12.84 0.04
C GLY A 276 -2.55 13.94 0.18
N ALA A 277 -1.50 13.66 0.97
CA ALA A 277 -0.31 14.49 0.95
C ALA A 277 0.39 14.40 -0.41
N LYS A 278 0.97 15.52 -0.85
CA LYS A 278 1.87 15.50 -2.01
C LYS A 278 3.19 14.84 -1.58
N PRO A 279 3.77 13.95 -2.39
CA PRO A 279 5.10 13.39 -2.13
C PRO A 279 6.15 14.47 -1.87
#